data_AF-A0A662L2R9-F1
#
_entry.id   AF-A0A662L2R9-F1
#
_cell.length_a   1.000
_cell.length_b   1.000
_cell.length_c   1.000
_cell.angle_alpha   90.00
_cell.angle_beta   90.00
_cell.angle_gamma   90.00
#
_symmetry.space_group_name_H-M   'P 1'
#
loop_
_entity.id
_entity.type
_entity.pdbx_description
1 polymer ?
#
loop_
_entity_poly.entity_id
_entity_poly.type
_entity_poly.pdbx_seq_one_letter_code
_entity_poly.pdbx_strand_id
1 'polypeptide(L)'
;ISSQFFYKRSVTGSYPAWEDYPEIAKRGVKNGKIIINGAGNRKLPPWYSNVAGPPWIINVGGAENYSHGIDLKAACCTDYVSSFTRVIADYKNTTHYWIGGGTSLSAPSVAGVFSSILLKLRREYNYSHGIINNSLVYIPEEGIEITNHDIRNVVNHTAVYWHTFQWRPWKSLWWQLEVPWNPGYNPGPILEFLVNVIAGFLMKEIVSSNIPVNPVAPWLQMGWGFVNESIVNETVDVLLGEKEMPEKPPAAVSYMEKIYHTRQKIWE
;
A
#
# COMPACT_ATOMS: atom_id res chain seq x y z
N ILE A 1 1.06 -9.25 11.53
CA ILE A 1 0.90 -8.90 10.10
C ILE A 1 2.16 -9.34 9.35
N SER A 2 2.03 -9.90 8.16
CA SER A 2 3.18 -10.27 7.31
C SER A 2 3.11 -9.51 6.00
N SER A 3 4.23 -8.88 5.63
CA SER A 3 4.47 -8.30 4.31
C SER A 3 5.64 -9.03 3.68
N GLN A 4 5.49 -9.53 2.45
CA GLN A 4 6.56 -10.24 1.76
C GLN A 4 6.96 -9.56 0.44
N PHE A 5 8.26 -9.56 0.19
CA PHE A 5 8.91 -8.96 -0.96
C PHE A 5 9.30 -10.05 -1.94
N PHE A 6 8.73 -10.02 -3.14
CA PHE A 6 9.11 -10.97 -4.19
C PHE A 6 9.71 -10.25 -5.37
N TYR A 7 11.03 -10.42 -5.53
CA TYR A 7 11.79 -9.89 -6.65
C TYR A 7 12.13 -11.05 -7.59
N LYS A 8 11.47 -11.15 -8.77
CA LYS A 8 12.06 -11.68 -10.03
C LYS A 8 11.06 -11.77 -11.18
N ARG A 9 11.63 -11.79 -12.40
CA ARG A 9 11.02 -11.75 -13.75
C ARG A 9 10.08 -12.93 -14.05
N SER A 10 8.91 -12.99 -13.43
CA SER A 10 7.80 -13.80 -13.92
C SER A 10 6.70 -12.88 -14.45
N VAL A 11 6.14 -13.19 -15.62
CA VAL A 11 5.04 -12.43 -16.21
C VAL A 11 3.77 -12.58 -15.37
N THR A 12 3.63 -13.73 -14.71
CA THR A 12 2.51 -14.05 -13.84
C THR A 12 2.83 -13.83 -12.36
N GLY A 13 4.09 -13.80 -11.94
CA GLY A 13 4.47 -13.92 -10.52
C GLY A 13 4.52 -15.37 -10.02
N SER A 14 4.16 -16.34 -10.88
CA SER A 14 4.32 -17.77 -10.62
C SER A 14 5.77 -18.14 -10.90
N TYR A 15 6.48 -18.55 -9.85
CA TYR A 15 7.79 -19.17 -9.91
C TYR A 15 7.65 -20.50 -9.16
N PRO A 16 8.33 -21.59 -9.54
CA PRO A 16 8.19 -22.88 -8.85
C PRO A 16 8.38 -22.78 -7.32
N ALA A 17 9.27 -21.88 -6.89
CA ALA A 17 9.50 -21.60 -5.47
C ALA A 17 8.30 -20.98 -4.72
N TRP A 18 7.28 -20.48 -5.42
CA TRP A 18 6.08 -19.85 -4.86
C TRP A 18 4.82 -20.67 -5.14
N GLU A 19 4.92 -21.90 -5.63
CA GLU A 19 3.77 -22.75 -5.92
C GLU A 19 2.91 -23.01 -4.68
N ASP A 20 3.55 -23.26 -3.53
CA ASP A 20 2.88 -23.51 -2.26
C ASP A 20 2.39 -22.23 -1.55
N TYR A 21 2.83 -21.06 -2.01
CA TYR A 21 2.56 -19.79 -1.32
C TYR A 21 1.06 -19.49 -1.12
N PRO A 22 0.18 -19.68 -2.12
CA PRO A 22 -1.25 -19.45 -1.97
C PRO A 22 -1.84 -20.25 -0.79
N GLU A 23 -1.52 -21.54 -0.69
CA GLU A 23 -2.05 -22.42 0.36
C GLU A 23 -1.47 -22.05 1.74
N ILE A 24 -0.17 -21.76 1.82
CA ILE A 24 0.46 -21.27 3.06
C ILE A 24 -0.20 -19.97 3.52
N ALA A 25 -0.42 -19.03 2.60
CA ALA A 25 -1.08 -17.76 2.88
C ALA A 25 -2.54 -17.98 3.32
N LYS A 26 -3.27 -18.89 2.68
CA LYS A 26 -4.65 -19.25 3.03
C LYS A 26 -4.73 -19.76 4.46
N ARG A 27 -3.82 -20.66 4.85
CA ARG A 27 -3.71 -21.15 6.23
C ARG A 27 -3.38 -20.04 7.20
N GLY A 28 -2.46 -19.14 6.85
CA GLY A 28 -2.13 -17.98 7.68
C GLY A 28 -3.36 -17.12 7.97
N VAL A 29 -4.14 -16.80 6.94
CA VAL A 29 -5.36 -15.98 7.05
C VAL A 29 -6.45 -16.70 7.85
N LYS A 30 -6.65 -18.00 7.62
CA LYS A 30 -7.59 -18.81 8.42
C LYS A 30 -7.23 -18.83 9.91
N ASN A 31 -5.95 -18.73 10.25
CA ASN A 31 -5.46 -18.62 11.62
C ASN A 31 -5.32 -17.15 12.09
N GLY A 32 -6.14 -16.24 11.57
CA GLY A 32 -6.23 -14.84 12.03
C GLY A 32 -5.14 -13.89 11.53
N LYS A 33 -4.20 -14.32 10.68
CA LYS A 33 -3.16 -13.41 10.14
C LYS A 33 -3.73 -12.51 9.04
N ILE A 34 -3.15 -11.32 8.92
CA ILE A 34 -3.30 -10.44 7.75
C ILE A 34 -2.03 -10.55 6.92
N ILE A 35 -2.19 -10.82 5.63
CA ILE A 35 -1.10 -10.99 4.65
C ILE A 35 -1.26 -9.92 3.57
N ILE A 36 -0.21 -9.13 3.38
CA ILE A 36 -0.19 -7.98 2.46
C ILE A 36 1.02 -8.11 1.54
N ASN A 37 0.82 -8.02 0.23
CA ASN A 37 1.91 -8.10 -0.76
C ASN A 37 1.81 -7.01 -1.83
N GLY A 38 2.96 -6.69 -2.44
CA GLY A 38 3.00 -5.78 -3.58
C GLY A 38 2.39 -6.43 -4.81
N ALA A 39 1.56 -5.69 -5.55
CA ALA A 39 0.89 -6.19 -6.75
C ALA A 39 1.83 -6.33 -7.98
N GLY A 40 3.01 -5.72 -7.94
CA GLY A 40 4.01 -5.77 -9.00
C GLY A 40 4.12 -4.45 -9.78
N ASN A 41 5.22 -4.31 -10.51
CA ASN A 41 5.58 -3.08 -11.24
C ASN A 41 5.28 -3.20 -12.74
N ARG A 42 4.14 -3.80 -13.08
CA ARG A 42 3.64 -3.92 -14.45
C ARG A 42 2.19 -3.47 -14.46
N LYS A 43 1.75 -2.76 -15.50
CA LYS A 43 0.38 -2.26 -15.65
C LYS A 43 -0.63 -3.37 -16.00
N LEU A 44 -0.66 -4.43 -15.18
CA LEU A 44 -1.52 -5.58 -15.35
C LEU A 44 -2.15 -5.93 -14.00
N PRO A 45 -3.37 -6.48 -13.99
CA PRO A 45 -3.96 -7.01 -12.77
C PRO A 45 -3.08 -8.15 -12.19
N PRO A 46 -2.83 -8.16 -10.87
CA PRO A 46 -1.96 -9.16 -10.23
C PRO A 46 -2.63 -10.54 -10.05
N TRP A 47 -3.79 -10.76 -10.65
CA TRP A 47 -4.72 -11.82 -10.26
C TRP A 47 -4.21 -13.25 -10.48
N TYR A 48 -3.27 -13.44 -11.40
CA TYR A 48 -2.64 -14.75 -11.68
C TYR A 48 -1.34 -15.00 -10.90
N SER A 49 -0.96 -14.07 -10.04
CA SER A 49 0.26 -14.18 -9.23
C SER A 49 0.04 -15.02 -8.00
N ASN A 50 0.88 -16.04 -7.80
CA ASN A 50 0.84 -16.86 -6.58
C ASN A 50 0.95 -16.02 -5.30
N VAL A 51 1.61 -14.86 -5.38
CA VAL A 51 1.90 -14.02 -4.21
C VAL A 51 0.95 -12.85 -4.03
N ALA A 52 0.21 -12.42 -5.05
CA ALA A 52 -0.68 -11.25 -4.97
C ALA A 52 -2.09 -11.49 -5.52
N GLY A 53 -2.26 -12.57 -6.28
CA GLY A 53 -3.51 -12.98 -6.91
C GLY A 53 -4.55 -13.51 -5.94
N PRO A 54 -4.20 -14.43 -5.01
CA PRO A 54 -5.20 -15.06 -4.15
C PRO A 54 -6.03 -14.02 -3.36
N PRO A 55 -7.36 -14.16 -3.28
CA PRO A 55 -8.26 -13.14 -2.72
C PRO A 55 -8.08 -12.90 -1.20
N TRP A 56 -7.55 -13.89 -0.47
CA TRP A 56 -7.22 -13.76 0.94
C TRP A 56 -5.94 -12.95 1.20
N ILE A 57 -5.16 -12.65 0.17
CA ILE A 57 -4.00 -11.75 0.25
C ILE A 57 -4.44 -10.35 -0.14
N ILE A 58 -4.08 -9.36 0.67
CA ILE A 58 -4.25 -7.95 0.31
C ILE A 58 -3.14 -7.58 -0.67
N ASN A 59 -3.48 -7.18 -1.89
CA ASN A 59 -2.50 -6.71 -2.87
C ASN A 59 -2.47 -5.19 -2.97
N VAL A 60 -1.26 -4.63 -3.09
CA VAL A 60 -1.03 -3.19 -2.98
C VAL A 60 -0.38 -2.66 -4.25
N GLY A 61 -1.06 -1.73 -4.91
CA GLY A 61 -0.58 -0.96 -6.04
C GLY A 61 0.20 0.28 -5.61
N GLY A 62 0.65 1.04 -6.60
CA GLY A 62 1.47 2.22 -6.41
C GLY A 62 0.74 3.51 -6.78
N ALA A 63 0.84 4.49 -5.90
CA ALA A 63 0.40 5.86 -6.14
C ALA A 63 1.40 6.82 -5.48
N GLU A 64 1.29 8.12 -5.71
CA GLU A 64 2.23 9.10 -5.15
C GLU A 64 1.53 10.09 -4.25
N ASN A 65 1.77 9.98 -2.94
CA ASN A 65 1.10 10.82 -1.95
C ASN A 65 1.44 12.30 -2.10
N TYR A 66 2.69 12.64 -2.47
CA TYR A 66 3.09 14.04 -2.58
C TYR A 66 2.47 14.75 -3.79
N SER A 67 2.15 14.01 -4.86
CA SER A 67 1.52 14.54 -6.06
C SER A 67 0.04 14.20 -6.14
N HIS A 68 -0.49 13.38 -5.23
CA HIS A 68 -1.81 12.74 -5.33
C HIS A 68 -2.13 12.21 -6.73
N GLY A 69 -1.17 11.49 -7.32
CA GLY A 69 -1.27 10.90 -8.66
C GLY A 69 -1.14 9.39 -8.64
N ILE A 70 -1.76 8.72 -9.62
CA ILE A 70 -1.60 7.27 -9.81
C ILE A 70 -0.30 6.99 -10.54
N ASP A 71 0.56 6.15 -9.97
CA ASP A 71 1.82 5.78 -10.61
C ASP A 71 1.54 4.90 -11.84
N LEU A 72 2.11 5.29 -12.98
CA LEU A 72 1.93 4.60 -14.25
C LEU A 72 2.77 3.33 -14.36
N LYS A 73 3.76 3.09 -13.50
CA LYS A 73 4.61 1.89 -13.53
C LYS A 73 4.05 0.80 -12.60
N ALA A 74 3.17 1.13 -11.68
CA ALA A 74 2.56 0.18 -10.76
C ALA A 74 1.42 -0.65 -11.38
N ALA A 75 1.13 -1.80 -10.75
CA ALA A 75 -0.02 -2.63 -11.09
C ALA A 75 -1.36 -1.94 -10.84
N CYS A 76 -2.34 -2.30 -11.67
CA CYS A 76 -3.72 -1.84 -11.60
C CYS A 76 -4.64 -2.90 -10.99
N CYS A 77 -5.90 -2.52 -10.71
CA CYS A 77 -6.92 -3.41 -10.16
C CYS A 77 -6.50 -4.08 -8.83
N THR A 78 -5.88 -3.30 -7.95
CA THR A 78 -5.39 -3.73 -6.65
C THR A 78 -6.41 -3.48 -5.54
N ASP A 79 -6.22 -4.10 -4.37
CA ASP A 79 -7.09 -3.86 -3.19
C ASP A 79 -6.90 -2.43 -2.68
N TYR A 80 -5.64 -1.99 -2.54
CA TYR A 80 -5.29 -0.65 -2.09
C TYR A 80 -4.17 -0.06 -2.95
N VAL A 81 -3.94 1.24 -2.81
CA VAL A 81 -2.72 1.90 -3.29
C VAL A 81 -2.00 2.60 -2.13
N SER A 82 -0.68 2.70 -2.24
CA SER A 82 0.15 3.45 -1.29
C SER A 82 1.36 4.04 -2.03
N SER A 83 2.11 4.94 -1.39
CA SER A 83 3.31 5.58 -1.94
C SER A 83 4.21 4.57 -2.68
N PHE A 84 4.43 4.80 -3.98
CA PHE A 84 5.23 3.94 -4.85
C PHE A 84 6.71 4.29 -4.74
N THR A 85 7.03 5.58 -4.68
CA THR A 85 8.39 6.07 -4.42
C THR A 85 8.57 6.52 -2.98
N ARG A 86 9.74 6.22 -2.42
CA ARG A 86 10.18 6.65 -1.09
C ARG A 86 11.69 6.85 -1.06
N VAL A 87 12.14 7.70 -0.15
CA VAL A 87 13.54 7.75 0.26
C VAL A 87 13.82 6.51 1.11
N ILE A 88 14.78 5.69 0.68
CA ILE A 88 15.17 4.45 1.34
C ILE A 88 16.68 4.43 1.56
N ALA A 89 17.13 3.74 2.62
CA ALA A 89 18.55 3.54 2.85
C ALA A 89 19.19 2.77 1.70
N ASP A 90 20.42 3.13 1.35
CA ASP A 90 21.25 2.37 0.43
C ASP A 90 21.70 1.07 1.11
N TYR A 91 21.38 -0.07 0.49
CA TYR A 91 21.76 -1.37 1.03
C TYR A 91 23.29 -1.59 1.05
N LYS A 92 24.05 -0.80 0.30
CA LYS A 92 25.52 -0.85 0.27
C LYS A 92 26.18 0.15 1.20
N ASN A 93 25.45 1.12 1.75
CA ASN A 93 26.03 2.21 2.51
C ASN A 93 25.12 2.63 3.67
N THR A 94 25.64 2.56 4.90
CA THR A 94 24.91 2.82 6.15
C THR A 94 24.55 4.29 6.38
N THR A 95 25.15 5.23 5.64
CA THR A 95 24.89 6.67 5.79
C THR A 95 24.16 7.27 4.59
N HIS A 96 23.98 6.52 3.51
CA HIS A 96 23.43 7.03 2.27
C HIS A 96 21.96 6.62 2.07
N TYR A 97 21.19 7.51 1.45
CA TYR A 97 19.81 7.30 1.07
C TYR A 97 19.63 7.59 -0.42
N TRP A 98 18.67 6.94 -1.03
CA TRP A 98 18.30 7.16 -2.42
C TRP A 98 16.78 7.02 -2.59
N ILE A 99 16.24 7.54 -3.69
CA ILE A 99 14.82 7.33 -4.03
C ILE A 99 14.67 5.97 -4.71
N GLY A 100 13.99 5.05 -4.03
CA GLY A 100 13.53 3.79 -4.59
C GLY A 100 12.08 3.88 -5.03
N GLY A 101 11.70 3.07 -6.03
CA GLY A 101 10.33 2.94 -6.50
C GLY A 101 9.92 1.47 -6.65
N GLY A 102 8.69 1.15 -6.26
CA GLY A 102 8.13 -0.18 -6.43
C GLY A 102 6.93 -0.44 -5.53
N THR A 103 6.01 -1.30 -5.96
CA THR A 103 4.94 -1.81 -5.06
C THR A 103 5.50 -2.58 -3.87
N SER A 104 6.75 -3.03 -3.97
CA SER A 104 7.55 -3.53 -2.86
C SER A 104 7.73 -2.52 -1.74
N LEU A 105 7.69 -1.21 -2.00
CA LEU A 105 7.72 -0.15 -0.99
C LEU A 105 6.32 0.27 -0.54
N SER A 106 5.31 0.10 -1.41
CA SER A 106 3.91 0.37 -1.10
C SER A 106 3.34 -0.65 -0.10
N ALA A 107 3.56 -1.96 -0.33
CA ALA A 107 3.08 -3.03 0.55
C ALA A 107 3.50 -2.92 2.03
N PRO A 108 4.79 -2.71 2.38
CA PRO A 108 5.19 -2.53 3.78
C PRO A 108 4.62 -1.25 4.39
N SER A 109 4.31 -0.22 3.58
CA SER A 109 3.64 0.99 4.07
C SER A 109 2.21 0.67 4.53
N VAL A 110 1.45 -0.08 3.73
CA VAL A 110 0.12 -0.58 4.11
C VAL A 110 0.21 -1.52 5.31
N ALA A 111 1.18 -2.44 5.32
CA ALA A 111 1.40 -3.34 6.46
C ALA A 111 1.74 -2.58 7.76
N GLY A 112 2.48 -1.49 7.66
CA GLY A 112 2.75 -0.56 8.75
C GLY A 112 1.46 0.05 9.29
N VAL A 113 0.59 0.56 8.42
CA VAL A 113 -0.72 1.13 8.82
C VAL A 113 -1.61 0.10 9.54
N PHE A 114 -1.76 -1.10 8.98
CA PHE A 114 -2.49 -2.19 9.64
C PHE A 114 -1.87 -2.56 11.00
N SER A 115 -0.54 -2.49 11.11
CA SER A 115 0.18 -2.79 12.36
C SER A 115 -0.05 -1.70 13.40
N SER A 116 -0.07 -0.42 12.98
CA SER A 116 -0.38 0.73 13.83
C SER A 116 -1.83 0.67 14.33
N ILE A 117 -2.79 0.32 13.47
CA ILE A 117 -4.20 0.10 13.84
C ILE A 117 -4.28 -0.98 14.92
N LEU A 118 -3.72 -2.16 14.66
CA LEU A 118 -3.76 -3.28 15.60
C LEU A 118 -3.07 -2.94 16.92
N LEU A 119 -1.92 -2.26 16.88
CA LEU A 119 -1.20 -1.86 18.07
C LEU A 119 -2.00 -0.87 18.91
N LYS A 120 -2.59 0.16 18.28
CA LYS A 120 -3.40 1.15 18.99
C LYS A 120 -4.65 0.48 19.58
N LEU A 121 -5.40 -0.29 18.79
CA LEU A 121 -6.56 -1.06 19.25
C LEU A 121 -6.24 -1.95 20.45
N ARG A 122 -5.12 -2.66 20.41
CA ARG A 122 -4.66 -3.50 21.52
C ARG A 122 -4.29 -2.69 22.76
N ARG A 123 -3.78 -1.47 22.61
CA ARG A 123 -3.50 -0.59 23.76
C ARG A 123 -4.78 -0.12 24.43
N GLU A 124 -5.79 0.27 23.65
CA GLU A 124 -7.09 0.70 24.17
C GLU A 124 -7.77 -0.40 24.98
N TYR A 125 -7.69 -1.65 24.50
CA TYR A 125 -8.21 -2.82 25.22
C TYR A 125 -7.23 -3.46 26.22
N ASN A 126 -6.05 -2.87 26.45
CA ASN A 126 -4.97 -3.47 27.26
C ASN A 126 -4.66 -4.94 26.90
N TYR A 127 -4.75 -5.29 25.61
CA TYR A 127 -4.62 -6.64 25.09
C TYR A 127 -3.16 -6.95 24.69
N SER A 128 -2.50 -7.81 25.46
CA SER A 128 -1.08 -8.18 25.26
C SER A 128 -0.85 -9.50 24.53
N HIS A 129 -1.90 -10.29 24.31
CA HIS A 129 -1.77 -11.65 23.77
C HIS A 129 -1.53 -11.68 22.24
N GLY A 130 -1.16 -12.87 21.76
CA GLY A 130 -1.09 -13.18 20.33
C GLY A 130 -2.48 -13.27 19.68
N ILE A 131 -2.55 -14.00 18.57
CA ILE A 131 -3.85 -14.41 18.00
C ILE A 131 -4.41 -15.52 18.87
N ILE A 132 -5.66 -15.38 19.29
CA ILE A 132 -6.43 -16.38 20.04
C ILE A 132 -7.75 -16.57 19.31
N ASN A 133 -8.24 -17.81 19.17
CA ASN A 133 -9.48 -18.11 18.46
C ASN A 133 -9.57 -17.54 17.03
N ASN A 134 -8.44 -17.48 16.31
CA ASN A 134 -8.33 -16.83 14.99
C ASN A 134 -8.60 -15.31 14.99
N SER A 135 -8.68 -14.70 16.16
CA SER A 135 -9.00 -13.29 16.37
C SER A 135 -7.76 -12.50 16.80
N LEU A 136 -7.65 -11.29 16.27
CA LEU A 136 -6.53 -10.37 16.52
C LEU A 136 -6.67 -9.68 17.89
N VAL A 137 -7.90 -9.52 18.36
CA VAL A 137 -8.28 -9.16 19.74
C VAL A 137 -9.43 -10.07 20.13
N TYR A 138 -9.34 -10.72 21.30
CA TYR A 138 -10.36 -11.65 21.79
C TYR A 138 -10.50 -11.52 23.30
N ILE A 139 -11.60 -10.89 23.75
CA ILE A 139 -11.91 -10.65 25.16
C ILE A 139 -13.35 -11.13 25.39
N PRO A 140 -13.54 -12.44 25.65
CA PRO A 140 -14.87 -13.04 25.71
C PRO A 140 -15.73 -12.49 26.85
N GLU A 141 -15.10 -12.10 27.97
CA GLU A 141 -15.76 -11.50 29.13
C GLU A 141 -16.49 -10.18 28.78
N GLU A 142 -15.96 -9.44 27.80
CA GLU A 142 -16.52 -8.18 27.29
C GLU A 142 -17.30 -8.37 25.98
N GLY A 143 -17.40 -9.60 25.48
CA GLY A 143 -18.03 -9.91 24.20
C GLY A 143 -17.27 -9.37 22.98
N ILE A 144 -15.97 -9.06 23.13
CA ILE A 144 -15.15 -8.46 22.07
C ILE A 144 -14.43 -9.56 21.29
N GLU A 145 -14.70 -9.60 19.99
CA GLU A 145 -13.98 -10.42 19.04
C GLU A 145 -13.69 -9.60 17.77
N ILE A 146 -12.41 -9.36 17.49
CA ILE A 146 -11.98 -8.60 16.30
C ILE A 146 -11.05 -9.47 15.48
N THR A 147 -11.51 -9.85 14.30
CA THR A 147 -10.81 -10.73 13.35
C THR A 147 -9.98 -9.92 12.35
N ASN A 148 -9.23 -10.63 11.50
CA ASN A 148 -8.58 -10.02 10.35
C ASN A 148 -9.58 -9.46 9.31
N HIS A 149 -10.78 -10.02 9.22
CA HIS A 149 -11.83 -9.57 8.32
C HIS A 149 -12.41 -8.24 8.79
N ASP A 150 -12.62 -8.06 10.10
CA ASP A 150 -13.16 -6.82 10.66
C ASP A 150 -12.21 -5.65 10.40
N ILE A 151 -10.92 -5.83 10.69
CA ILE A 151 -9.91 -4.78 10.41
C ILE A 151 -9.83 -4.51 8.91
N ARG A 152 -9.81 -5.55 8.04
CA ARG A 152 -9.80 -5.34 6.58
C ARG A 152 -11.05 -4.59 6.12
N ASN A 153 -12.22 -4.91 6.66
CA ASN A 153 -13.47 -4.26 6.29
C ASN A 153 -13.46 -2.78 6.68
N VAL A 154 -13.08 -2.45 7.91
CA VAL A 154 -13.01 -1.04 8.33
C VAL A 154 -11.97 -0.28 7.49
N VAL A 155 -10.81 -0.86 7.19
CA VAL A 155 -9.81 -0.23 6.30
C VAL A 155 -10.34 -0.04 4.88
N ASN A 156 -11.13 -0.98 4.33
CA ASN A 156 -11.79 -0.79 3.03
C ASN A 156 -12.61 0.51 3.03
N HIS A 157 -13.29 0.81 4.14
CA HIS A 157 -14.15 1.98 4.29
C HIS A 157 -13.41 3.27 4.63
N THR A 158 -12.32 3.22 5.40
CA THR A 158 -11.53 4.39 5.79
C THR A 158 -10.43 4.78 4.79
N ALA A 159 -10.05 3.89 3.86
CA ALA A 159 -9.09 4.21 2.80
C ALA A 159 -9.53 5.44 1.99
N VAL A 160 -8.61 6.29 1.55
CA VAL A 160 -8.95 7.62 1.01
C VAL A 160 -9.00 7.61 -0.52
N TYR A 161 -10.07 8.14 -1.12
CA TYR A 161 -10.04 8.51 -2.53
C TYR A 161 -9.55 9.94 -2.70
N TRP A 162 -8.66 10.15 -3.65
CA TRP A 162 -8.23 11.50 -4.01
C TRP A 162 -9.14 12.11 -5.05
N HIS A 163 -9.31 13.43 -4.96
CA HIS A 163 -9.96 14.22 -5.98
C HIS A 163 -8.94 14.70 -7.01
N THR A 164 -9.36 14.83 -8.27
CA THR A 164 -8.52 15.31 -9.36
C THR A 164 -7.90 16.68 -9.08
N PHE A 165 -8.59 17.58 -8.37
CA PHE A 165 -8.06 18.89 -7.99
C PHE A 165 -6.92 18.83 -6.96
N GLN A 166 -6.75 17.70 -6.27
CA GLN A 166 -5.65 17.50 -5.35
C GLN A 166 -4.38 17.04 -6.07
N TRP A 167 -4.47 16.66 -7.35
CA TRP A 167 -3.34 16.25 -8.17
C TRP A 167 -2.38 17.42 -8.39
N ARG A 168 -1.10 17.18 -8.09
CA ARG A 168 -0.01 18.15 -8.17
C ARG A 168 1.10 17.55 -9.02
N PRO A 169 1.01 17.59 -10.36
CA PRO A 169 1.99 16.99 -11.26
C PRO A 169 3.40 17.60 -11.14
N TRP A 170 3.51 18.77 -10.49
CA TRP A 170 4.75 19.50 -10.27
C TRP A 170 5.48 19.07 -8.98
N LYS A 171 4.79 18.42 -8.04
CA LYS A 171 5.42 17.92 -6.81
C LYS A 171 6.13 16.61 -7.10
N SER A 172 7.37 16.53 -6.62
CA SER A 172 8.28 15.40 -6.82
C SER A 172 9.05 15.13 -5.54
N LEU A 173 9.34 13.87 -5.26
CA LEU A 173 10.16 13.48 -4.10
C LEU A 173 11.62 13.95 -4.26
N TRP A 174 12.08 14.21 -5.48
CA TRP A 174 13.42 14.72 -5.76
C TRP A 174 13.67 16.12 -5.19
N TRP A 175 12.63 16.91 -4.92
CA TRP A 175 12.78 18.17 -4.19
C TRP A 175 13.20 17.98 -2.73
N GLN A 176 13.15 16.74 -2.20
CA GLN A 176 13.60 16.38 -0.85
C GLN A 176 14.96 15.68 -0.83
N LEU A 177 15.55 15.37 -1.99
CA LEU A 177 16.92 14.88 -2.05
C LEU A 177 17.87 16.07 -2.17
N GLU A 178 18.75 16.22 -1.18
CA GLU A 178 20.03 16.87 -1.42
C GLU A 178 20.74 16.04 -2.50
N VAL A 179 21.01 16.63 -3.66
CA VAL A 179 21.76 15.93 -4.72
C VAL A 179 23.15 15.64 -4.15
N PRO A 180 23.59 14.37 -4.08
CA PRO A 180 24.90 14.06 -3.52
C PRO A 180 25.96 14.59 -4.48
N TRP A 181 26.47 15.79 -4.20
CA TRP A 181 27.68 16.29 -4.83
C TRP A 181 28.84 15.43 -4.38
N ASN A 182 29.65 14.99 -5.35
CA ASN A 182 30.93 14.36 -5.08
C ASN A 182 31.75 15.34 -4.19
N PRO A 183 32.27 14.93 -3.01
CA PRO A 183 32.85 15.85 -2.01
C PRO A 183 34.06 16.70 -2.47
N GLY A 184 34.50 16.56 -3.72
CA GLY A 184 35.54 17.38 -4.35
C GLY A 184 35.05 18.49 -5.28
N TYR A 185 33.73 18.68 -5.47
CA TYR A 185 33.18 19.72 -6.34
C TYR A 185 32.20 20.57 -5.53
N ASN A 186 32.58 21.83 -5.27
CA ASN A 186 31.73 22.82 -4.59
C ASN A 186 31.24 23.85 -5.62
N PRO A 187 30.19 23.53 -6.41
CA PRO A 187 29.53 24.53 -7.22
C PRO A 187 28.87 25.52 -6.26
N GLY A 188 29.15 26.81 -6.36
CA GLY A 188 28.53 27.79 -5.48
C GLY A 188 26.98 27.66 -5.44
N PRO A 189 26.31 28.14 -4.38
CA PRO A 189 24.90 27.82 -4.07
C PRO A 189 23.90 28.11 -5.21
N ILE A 190 24.19 29.07 -6.09
CA ILE A 190 23.36 29.39 -7.26
C ILE A 190 23.46 28.29 -8.33
N LEU A 191 24.66 27.74 -8.56
CA LEU A 191 24.89 26.70 -9.54
C LEU A 191 24.31 25.36 -9.06
N GLU A 192 24.42 25.06 -7.77
CA GLU A 192 23.72 23.94 -7.15
C GLU A 192 22.19 24.05 -7.29
N PHE A 193 21.63 25.24 -7.00
CA PHE A 193 20.20 25.50 -7.19
C PHE A 193 19.76 25.31 -8.66
N LEU A 194 20.51 25.87 -9.61
CA LEU A 194 20.19 25.75 -11.04
C LEU A 194 20.32 24.30 -11.54
N VAL A 195 21.33 23.56 -11.10
CA VAL A 195 21.49 22.13 -11.43
C VAL A 195 20.36 21.31 -10.82
N ASN A 196 19.96 21.56 -9.57
CA ASN A 196 18.84 20.86 -8.94
C ASN A 196 17.51 21.18 -9.63
N VAL A 197 17.32 22.42 -10.10
CA VAL A 197 16.15 22.81 -10.90
C VAL A 197 16.17 22.11 -12.26
N ILE A 198 17.28 22.14 -12.99
CA ILE A 198 17.39 21.54 -14.33
C ILE A 198 17.34 20.02 -14.26
N ALA A 199 18.11 19.39 -13.37
CA ALA A 199 18.09 17.95 -13.15
C ALA A 199 16.74 17.51 -12.57
N GLY A 200 16.13 18.28 -11.66
CA GLY A 200 14.78 18.03 -11.17
C GLY A 200 13.74 18.06 -12.30
N PHE A 201 13.86 19.00 -13.25
CA PHE A 201 13.00 19.06 -14.45
C PHE A 201 13.30 17.96 -15.48
N LEU A 202 14.56 17.62 -15.73
CA LEU A 202 14.92 16.53 -16.65
C LEU A 202 14.53 15.17 -16.07
N MET A 203 14.69 14.99 -14.76
CA MET A 203 14.30 13.78 -14.03
C MET A 203 12.79 13.72 -13.77
N LYS A 204 12.06 14.85 -13.81
CA LYS A 204 10.58 14.87 -13.78
C LYS A 204 9.99 14.02 -14.91
N GLU A 205 10.50 14.16 -16.14
CA GLU A 205 10.10 13.32 -17.28
C GLU A 205 10.39 11.82 -17.03
N ILE A 206 11.45 11.51 -16.29
CA ILE A 206 11.93 10.14 -16.07
C ILE A 206 11.24 9.47 -14.84
N VAL A 207 10.80 10.26 -13.85
CA VAL A 207 10.37 9.76 -12.53
C VAL A 207 8.93 10.16 -12.15
N SER A 208 8.38 11.31 -12.56
CA SER A 208 6.97 11.64 -12.30
C SER A 208 6.06 11.03 -13.38
N SER A 209 6.11 9.70 -13.54
CA SER A 209 5.20 8.97 -14.41
C SER A 209 3.86 8.77 -13.69
N ASN A 210 3.18 9.82 -13.24
CA ASN A 210 1.86 9.70 -12.62
C ASN A 210 0.79 10.47 -13.40
N ILE A 211 -0.46 10.01 -13.29
CA ILE A 211 -1.64 10.61 -13.91
C ILE A 211 -2.65 11.00 -12.83
N PRO A 212 -3.56 11.95 -13.12
CA PRO A 212 -4.62 12.26 -12.18
C PRO A 212 -5.52 11.04 -11.95
N VAL A 213 -6.10 10.99 -10.76
CA VAL A 213 -7.18 10.06 -10.43
C VAL A 213 -8.45 10.48 -11.17
N ASN A 214 -9.21 9.51 -11.65
CA ASN A 214 -10.53 9.69 -12.24
C ASN A 214 -11.49 10.30 -11.19
N PRO A 215 -12.07 11.49 -11.42
CA PRO A 215 -12.89 12.18 -10.44
C PRO A 215 -14.24 11.49 -10.16
N VAL A 216 -14.75 10.70 -11.12
CA VAL A 216 -16.08 10.07 -11.03
C VAL A 216 -15.97 8.64 -10.53
N ALA A 217 -14.90 7.94 -10.88
CA ALA A 217 -14.69 6.53 -10.55
C ALA A 217 -13.24 6.27 -10.08
N PRO A 218 -12.81 6.87 -8.95
CA PRO A 218 -11.44 6.73 -8.44
C PRO A 218 -11.06 5.27 -8.12
N TRP A 219 -12.05 4.45 -7.74
CA TRP A 219 -11.86 3.01 -7.42
C TRP A 219 -11.32 2.18 -8.59
N LEU A 220 -11.52 2.62 -9.85
CA LEU A 220 -10.94 1.94 -11.02
C LEU A 220 -9.41 1.98 -11.01
N GLN A 221 -8.82 2.98 -10.36
CA GLN A 221 -7.36 3.14 -10.25
C GLN A 221 -6.85 2.88 -8.84
N MET A 222 -7.63 3.21 -7.80
CA MET A 222 -7.19 3.18 -6.41
C MET A 222 -7.66 1.95 -5.61
N GLY A 223 -8.48 1.07 -6.21
CA GLY A 223 -9.11 -0.02 -5.47
C GLY A 223 -10.06 0.53 -4.41
N TRP A 224 -9.93 0.10 -3.16
CA TRP A 224 -10.63 0.69 -2.01
C TRP A 224 -10.14 2.10 -1.66
N GLY A 225 -8.93 2.47 -2.05
CA GLY A 225 -8.36 3.79 -1.81
C GLY A 225 -6.88 3.79 -1.46
N PHE A 226 -6.39 4.98 -1.15
CA PHE A 226 -5.05 5.22 -0.65
C PHE A 226 -4.97 4.94 0.85
N VAL A 227 -3.96 4.17 1.26
CA VAL A 227 -3.73 3.79 2.66
C VAL A 227 -2.41 4.38 3.15
N ASN A 228 -2.49 5.18 4.21
CA ASN A 228 -1.36 5.76 4.94
C ASN A 228 -1.73 5.97 6.42
N GLU A 229 -0.84 6.58 7.19
CA GLU A 229 -1.02 6.75 8.63
C GLU A 229 -2.23 7.62 9.01
N SER A 230 -2.76 8.46 8.11
CA SER A 230 -3.88 9.35 8.45
C SER A 230 -5.18 8.59 8.72
N ILE A 231 -5.33 7.36 8.23
CA ILE A 231 -6.55 6.55 8.48
C ILE A 231 -6.52 5.80 9.80
N VAL A 232 -5.38 5.76 10.51
CA VAL A 232 -5.18 4.89 11.69
C VAL A 232 -6.16 5.23 12.80
N ASN A 233 -6.28 6.51 13.15
CA ASN A 233 -7.15 6.94 14.25
C ASN A 233 -8.61 6.64 13.93
N GLU A 234 -9.09 7.13 12.79
CA GLU A 234 -10.47 6.90 12.35
C GLU A 234 -10.82 5.40 12.28
N THR A 235 -9.89 4.56 11.81
CA THR A 235 -10.11 3.10 11.75
C THR A 235 -10.24 2.50 13.15
N VAL A 236 -9.44 2.96 14.11
CA VAL A 236 -9.51 2.48 15.50
C VAL A 236 -10.81 2.95 16.14
N ASP A 237 -11.19 4.22 15.98
CA ASP A 237 -12.41 4.77 16.55
C ASP A 237 -13.65 4.00 16.03
N VAL A 238 -13.67 3.59 14.76
CA VAL A 238 -14.73 2.73 14.20
C VAL A 238 -14.70 1.32 14.81
N LEU A 239 -13.52 0.72 14.97
CA LEU A 239 -13.37 -0.62 15.57
C LEU A 239 -13.72 -0.65 17.07
N LEU A 240 -13.63 0.48 17.75
CA LEU A 240 -14.08 0.66 19.14
C LEU A 240 -15.57 0.98 19.25
N GLY A 241 -16.26 1.24 18.12
CA GLY A 241 -17.65 1.68 18.10
C GLY A 241 -17.84 3.15 18.50
N GLU A 242 -16.77 3.94 18.59
CA GLU A 242 -16.80 5.37 18.91
C GLU A 242 -17.22 6.23 17.71
N LYS A 243 -17.03 5.69 16.50
CA LYS A 243 -17.40 6.35 15.24
C LYS A 243 -18.15 5.40 14.32
N GLU A 244 -19.15 5.92 13.61
CA GLU A 244 -19.82 5.19 12.55
C GLU A 244 -18.89 4.90 11.37
N MET A 245 -19.09 3.76 10.71
CA MET A 245 -18.29 3.34 9.57
C MET A 245 -18.50 4.29 8.38
N PRO A 246 -17.43 4.89 7.81
CA PRO A 246 -17.56 5.76 6.65
C PRO A 246 -18.17 5.05 5.45
N GLU A 247 -19.02 5.73 4.70
CA GLU A 247 -19.63 5.15 3.50
C GLU A 247 -18.67 5.18 2.29
N LYS A 248 -18.73 4.11 1.49
CA LYS A 248 -18.11 4.06 0.16
C LYS A 248 -19.17 4.18 -0.92
N PRO A 249 -18.85 4.78 -2.08
CA PRO A 249 -19.77 4.79 -3.22
C PRO A 249 -20.25 3.37 -3.53
N PRO A 250 -21.57 3.12 -3.71
CA PRO A 250 -22.09 1.78 -3.98
C PRO A 250 -21.45 1.12 -5.21
N ALA A 251 -21.11 1.92 -6.23
CA ALA A 251 -20.39 1.45 -7.41
C ALA A 251 -18.96 0.96 -7.09
N ALA A 252 -18.28 1.57 -6.10
CA ALA A 252 -16.97 1.14 -5.65
C ALA A 252 -17.06 -0.21 -4.93
N VAL A 253 -18.03 -0.37 -4.02
CA VAL A 253 -18.28 -1.63 -3.30
C VAL A 253 -18.56 -2.76 -4.30
N SER A 254 -19.51 -2.55 -5.21
CA SER A 254 -19.86 -3.55 -6.24
C SER A 254 -18.67 -3.90 -7.14
N TYR A 255 -17.83 -2.92 -7.50
CA TYR A 255 -16.63 -3.18 -8.30
C TYR A 255 -15.61 -4.03 -7.54
N MET A 256 -15.33 -3.69 -6.28
CA MET A 256 -14.34 -4.42 -5.48
C MET A 256 -14.80 -5.83 -5.11
N GLU A 257 -16.10 -6.04 -4.87
CA GLU A 257 -16.70 -7.37 -4.71
C GLU A 257 -16.55 -8.21 -5.99
N LYS A 258 -16.81 -7.63 -7.17
CA LYS A 258 -16.59 -8.32 -8.45
C LYS A 258 -15.13 -8.71 -8.67
N ILE A 259 -14.18 -7.85 -8.29
CA ILE A 259 -12.76 -8.20 -8.32
C ILE A 259 -12.47 -9.37 -7.37
N TYR A 260 -12.98 -9.30 -6.14
CA TYR A 260 -12.79 -10.36 -5.14
C TYR A 260 -13.33 -11.71 -5.64
N HIS A 261 -14.56 -11.75 -6.15
CA HIS A 261 -15.17 -12.96 -6.72
C HIS A 261 -14.43 -13.48 -7.96
N THR A 262 -13.93 -12.59 -8.82
CA THR A 262 -13.11 -12.98 -9.96
C THR A 262 -11.83 -13.67 -9.49
N ARG A 263 -11.17 -13.12 -8.47
CA ARG A 263 -10.00 -13.72 -7.84
C ARG A 263 -10.35 -15.06 -7.17
N GLN A 264 -11.51 -15.18 -6.51
CA GLN A 264 -11.94 -16.48 -5.97
C GLN A 264 -12.02 -17.54 -7.06
N LYS A 265 -12.69 -17.27 -8.19
CA LYS A 265 -12.80 -18.24 -9.30
C LYS A 265 -11.46 -18.63 -9.93
N ILE A 266 -10.45 -17.77 -9.87
CA ILE A 266 -9.09 -18.08 -10.36
C ILE A 266 -8.34 -19.02 -9.40
N TRP A 267 -8.67 -18.97 -8.10
CA TRP A 267 -7.93 -19.60 -7.01
C TRP A 267 -8.76 -20.64 -6.21
N GLU A 268 -9.94 -21.01 -6.75
CA GLU A 268 -10.77 -22.15 -6.32
C GLU A 268 -10.15 -23.46 -6.80
#